data_AF-A0A963TUZ8-F1
#
_entry.id   AF-A0A963TUZ8-F1
#
_cell.length_a   1.000
_cell.length_b   1.000
_cell.length_c   1.000
_cell.angle_alpha   90.00
_cell.angle_beta   90.00
_cell.angle_gamma   90.00
#
_symmetry.space_group_name_H-M   'P 1'
#
loop_
_entity.id
_entity.type
_entity.pdbx_description
1 polymer ?
#
loop_
_entity_poly.entity_id
_entity_poly.type
_entity_poly.pdbx_seq_one_letter_code
_entity_poly.pdbx_strand_id
1 'polypeptide(L)'
;MATFSVATASYGHGALGPGHEWARLNIQGDAGSLSFQDERALVFEDIAPRLIDLDGDGDNEAMVVESSQTQGSRLAIWTGEGRLAATAFIGNRHRWLAPAGAADLDGDGRIEIAYVETPHLGRVLKIARLEGDRLVRVAEARGLTNHRFGEPVIEGRIAICAGRPTILTANADWTRIVGTTLAKGKLAGRDLAAYMGPASFDRITGCD
;
A
#
# COMPACT_ATOMS: atom_id res chain seq x y z
N MET A 1 -10.65 -13.12 -7.20
CA MET A 1 -11.18 -12.32 -6.08
C MET A 1 -10.35 -12.54 -4.82
N ALA A 2 -10.24 -11.52 -3.96
CA ALA A 2 -9.61 -11.64 -2.64
C ALA A 2 -10.41 -10.81 -1.63
N THR A 3 -10.60 -11.33 -0.42
CA THR A 3 -11.38 -10.69 0.64
C THR A 3 -10.77 -10.92 2.01
N PHE A 4 -10.90 -9.92 2.89
CA PHE A 4 -10.72 -10.15 4.31
C PHE A 4 -12.02 -10.65 4.93
N SER A 5 -11.91 -11.56 5.90
CA SER A 5 -13.03 -12.00 6.71
C SER A 5 -12.63 -12.24 8.16
N VAL A 6 -13.62 -12.44 9.03
CA VAL A 6 -13.44 -12.54 10.49
C VAL A 6 -12.82 -11.26 11.06
N ALA A 7 -13.67 -10.27 11.34
CA ALA A 7 -13.25 -9.06 12.06
C ALA A 7 -12.69 -9.45 13.44
N THR A 8 -11.63 -8.77 13.86
CA THR A 8 -11.00 -9.01 15.16
C THR A 8 -10.60 -7.71 15.86
N ALA A 9 -10.40 -7.80 17.18
CA ALA A 9 -9.82 -6.77 18.02
C ALA A 9 -8.53 -7.23 18.73
N SER A 10 -7.96 -8.39 18.34
CA SER A 10 -6.78 -8.94 19.00
C SER A 10 -5.52 -8.10 18.78
N TYR A 11 -5.43 -7.38 17.67
CA TYR A 11 -4.33 -6.45 17.40
C TYR A 11 -4.57 -5.09 18.07
N GLY A 12 -5.77 -4.55 17.96
CA GLY A 12 -6.23 -3.38 18.73
C GLY A 12 -5.37 -2.13 18.50
N HIS A 13 -4.91 -1.94 17.27
CA HIS A 13 -4.17 -0.76 16.85
C HIS A 13 -5.13 0.36 16.46
N GLY A 14 -6.12 0.05 15.63
CA GLY A 14 -7.11 1.01 15.15
C GLY A 14 -6.53 2.10 14.24
N ALA A 15 -5.48 1.81 13.43
CA ALA A 15 -4.92 2.81 12.52
C ALA A 15 -6.01 3.38 11.60
N LEU A 16 -6.85 2.51 11.04
CA LEU A 16 -7.95 2.83 10.15
C LEU A 16 -9.28 3.06 10.91
N GLY A 17 -9.23 3.29 12.22
CA GLY A 17 -10.41 3.28 13.07
C GLY A 17 -11.00 1.87 13.30
N PRO A 18 -12.20 1.77 13.90
CA PRO A 18 -12.81 0.48 14.24
C PRO A 18 -13.17 -0.36 13.01
N GLY A 19 -12.98 -1.68 13.10
CA GLY A 19 -13.50 -2.63 12.09
C GLY A 19 -12.58 -2.92 10.90
N HIS A 20 -11.34 -2.43 10.92
CA HIS A 20 -10.36 -2.61 9.84
C HIS A 20 -9.20 -3.56 10.20
N GLU A 21 -9.43 -4.44 11.15
CA GLU A 21 -8.51 -5.51 11.55
C GLU A 21 -9.18 -6.87 11.31
N TRP A 22 -8.49 -7.73 10.57
CA TRP A 22 -9.05 -8.97 10.06
C TRP A 22 -8.16 -10.17 10.38
N ALA A 23 -8.76 -11.25 10.87
CA ALA A 23 -8.04 -12.46 11.20
C ALA A 23 -7.83 -13.39 9.99
N ARG A 24 -8.60 -13.21 8.90
CA ARG A 24 -8.57 -14.11 7.75
C ARG A 24 -8.46 -13.38 6.41
N LEU A 25 -7.62 -13.92 5.53
CA LEU A 25 -7.54 -13.61 4.11
C LEU A 25 -8.08 -14.79 3.31
N ASN A 26 -8.97 -14.53 2.35
CA ASN A 26 -9.47 -15.50 1.40
C ASN A 26 -9.09 -15.04 -0.01
N ILE A 27 -8.60 -15.96 -0.83
CA ILE A 27 -8.25 -15.73 -2.24
C ILE A 27 -8.92 -16.83 -3.05
N GLN A 28 -9.45 -16.45 -4.21
CA GLN A 28 -9.95 -17.35 -5.22
C GLN A 28 -9.61 -16.77 -6.59
N GLY A 29 -8.77 -17.46 -7.35
CA GLY A 29 -8.37 -17.09 -8.71
C GLY A 29 -8.08 -18.33 -9.53
N ASP A 30 -7.60 -18.13 -10.75
CA ASP A 30 -7.35 -19.22 -11.70
C ASP A 30 -6.14 -20.07 -11.25
N ALA A 31 -5.12 -19.42 -10.68
CA ALA A 31 -4.01 -20.07 -9.97
C ALA A 31 -4.39 -20.81 -8.67
N GLY A 32 -5.65 -20.77 -8.21
CA GLY A 32 -6.13 -21.57 -7.09
C GLY A 32 -6.95 -20.80 -6.04
N SER A 33 -7.20 -21.45 -4.90
CA SER A 33 -8.00 -20.89 -3.81
C SER A 33 -7.35 -21.12 -2.45
N LEU A 34 -7.37 -20.10 -1.60
CA LEU A 34 -6.73 -20.08 -0.29
C LEU A 34 -7.66 -19.45 0.76
N SER A 35 -7.63 -19.98 1.98
CA SER A 35 -8.16 -19.33 3.17
C SER A 35 -7.10 -19.39 4.27
N PHE A 36 -6.45 -18.28 4.57
CA PHE A 36 -5.38 -18.18 5.56
C PHE A 36 -5.85 -17.43 6.82
N GLN A 37 -5.60 -18.00 8.00
CA GLN A 37 -5.85 -17.38 9.30
C GLN A 37 -4.81 -17.85 10.32
N ASP A 38 -4.01 -16.92 10.83
CA ASP A 38 -3.07 -17.15 11.95
C ASP A 38 -3.00 -15.92 12.87
N GLU A 39 -4.11 -15.67 13.56
CA GLU A 39 -4.31 -14.50 14.41
C GLU A 39 -3.32 -14.39 15.58
N ARG A 40 -2.73 -15.52 15.99
CA ARG A 40 -1.70 -15.54 17.04
C ARG A 40 -0.39 -14.91 16.56
N ALA A 41 -0.10 -14.98 15.26
CA ALA A 41 1.09 -14.40 14.66
C ALA A 41 0.83 -13.02 14.08
N LEU A 42 -0.26 -12.86 13.33
CA LEU A 42 -0.57 -11.63 12.60
C LEU A 42 -2.07 -11.44 12.36
N VAL A 43 -2.47 -10.20 12.11
CA VAL A 43 -3.75 -9.82 11.51
C VAL A 43 -3.50 -9.11 10.18
N PHE A 44 -4.55 -8.88 9.40
CA PHE A 44 -4.51 -7.96 8.27
C PHE A 44 -5.12 -6.63 8.68
N GLU A 45 -4.39 -5.53 8.51
CA GLU A 45 -4.82 -4.18 8.88
C GLU A 45 -4.92 -3.30 7.63
N ASP A 46 -6.06 -3.36 6.94
CA ASP A 46 -6.30 -2.69 5.66
C ASP A 46 -7.82 -2.63 5.36
N ILE A 47 -8.20 -1.89 4.32
CA ILE A 47 -9.59 -1.71 3.89
C ILE A 47 -10.05 -2.90 3.03
N ALA A 48 -9.20 -3.36 2.11
CA ALA A 48 -9.45 -4.54 1.27
C ALA A 48 -8.13 -5.02 0.64
N PRO A 49 -8.00 -6.32 0.28
CA PRO A 49 -6.93 -6.76 -0.59
C PRO A 49 -7.02 -6.05 -1.94
N ARG A 50 -5.88 -5.63 -2.49
CA ARG A 50 -5.81 -5.03 -3.83
C ARG A 50 -5.31 -6.10 -4.80
N LEU A 51 -6.09 -6.37 -5.84
CA LEU A 51 -5.77 -7.35 -6.88
C LEU A 51 -5.03 -6.65 -8.02
N ILE A 52 -3.79 -7.09 -8.28
CA ILE A 52 -2.90 -6.50 -9.29
C ILE A 52 -2.12 -7.66 -9.92
N ASP A 53 -2.07 -7.71 -11.25
CA ASP A 53 -1.13 -8.54 -12.02
C ASP A 53 0.28 -7.92 -11.91
N LEU A 54 1.07 -8.41 -10.95
CA LEU A 54 2.37 -7.84 -10.60
C LEU A 54 3.53 -8.44 -11.39
N ASP A 55 3.40 -9.69 -11.82
CA ASP A 55 4.44 -10.39 -12.59
C ASP A 55 4.15 -10.46 -14.10
N GLY A 56 2.96 -10.01 -14.53
CA GLY A 56 2.59 -9.87 -15.93
C GLY A 56 2.16 -11.18 -16.60
N ASP A 57 1.82 -12.21 -15.81
CA ASP A 57 1.37 -13.49 -16.34
C ASP A 57 -0.13 -13.51 -16.72
N GLY A 58 -0.87 -12.47 -16.36
CA GLY A 58 -2.30 -12.28 -16.64
C GLY A 58 -3.23 -12.69 -15.50
N ASP A 59 -2.71 -13.33 -14.44
CA ASP A 59 -3.40 -13.55 -13.18
C ASP A 59 -3.13 -12.39 -12.21
N ASN A 60 -4.04 -12.17 -11.24
CA ASN A 60 -3.84 -11.11 -10.25
C ASN A 60 -3.37 -11.68 -8.91
N GLU A 61 -2.33 -11.07 -8.36
CA GLU A 61 -1.90 -11.28 -6.99
C GLU A 61 -2.68 -10.38 -6.02
N ALA A 62 -2.87 -10.86 -4.80
CA ALA A 62 -3.42 -10.07 -3.71
C ALA A 62 -2.30 -9.33 -2.94
N MET A 63 -2.26 -8.02 -3.11
CA MET A 63 -1.46 -7.13 -2.27
C MET A 63 -2.22 -6.81 -0.97
N VAL A 64 -1.57 -7.07 0.17
CA VAL A 64 -2.15 -6.90 1.51
C VAL A 64 -1.15 -6.30 2.50
N VAL A 65 -1.68 -5.78 3.62
CA VAL A 65 -0.89 -5.34 4.78
C VAL A 65 -1.03 -6.35 5.91
N GLU A 66 0.04 -7.07 6.22
CA GLU A 66 0.11 -7.97 7.37
C GLU A 66 0.65 -7.20 8.58
N SER A 67 -0.04 -7.27 9.71
CA SER A 67 0.36 -6.67 10.99
C SER A 67 0.71 -7.77 12.00
N SER A 68 2.02 -7.95 12.25
CA SER A 68 2.53 -8.90 13.25
C SER A 68 2.18 -8.44 14.65
N GLN A 69 1.79 -9.39 15.50
CA GLN A 69 1.50 -9.15 16.92
C GLN A 69 2.69 -8.56 17.70
N THR A 70 3.92 -8.65 17.18
CA THR A 70 5.12 -8.15 17.85
C THR A 70 5.99 -7.24 17.00
N GLN A 71 5.99 -7.38 15.67
CA GLN A 71 6.98 -6.75 14.79
C GLN A 71 6.43 -5.58 13.93
N GLY A 72 5.16 -5.22 14.11
CA GLY A 72 4.49 -4.22 13.28
C GLY A 72 4.12 -4.79 11.91
N SER A 73 3.86 -3.91 10.95
CA SER A 73 3.34 -4.30 9.65
C SER A 73 4.41 -4.65 8.62
N ARG A 74 3.98 -5.29 7.54
CA ARG A 74 4.73 -5.45 6.29
C ARG A 74 3.76 -5.49 5.12
N LEU A 75 4.30 -5.19 3.93
CA LEU A 75 3.59 -5.40 2.68
C LEU A 75 3.81 -6.86 2.27
N ALA A 76 2.76 -7.55 1.86
CA ALA A 76 2.82 -8.93 1.40
C ALA A 76 2.01 -9.15 0.12
N ILE A 77 2.49 -10.06 -0.71
CA ILE A 77 1.86 -10.51 -1.96
C ILE A 77 1.46 -11.97 -1.77
N TRP A 78 0.21 -12.27 -2.09
CA TRP A 78 -0.39 -13.58 -1.93
C TRP A 78 -1.06 -14.04 -3.23
N THR A 79 -1.03 -15.34 -3.47
CA THR A 79 -1.74 -16.03 -4.55
C THR A 79 -2.71 -17.07 -3.97
N GLY A 80 -3.43 -17.78 -4.83
CA GLY A 80 -4.22 -18.95 -4.44
C GLY A 80 -3.39 -20.10 -3.86
N GLU A 81 -2.07 -20.10 -4.07
CA GLU A 81 -1.15 -21.13 -3.59
C GLU A 81 -0.53 -20.79 -2.22
N GLY A 82 -0.55 -19.52 -1.82
CA GLY A 82 0.04 -19.06 -0.56
C GLY A 82 0.68 -17.68 -0.66
N ARG A 83 1.51 -17.35 0.33
CA ARG A 83 2.27 -16.10 0.34
C ARG A 83 3.44 -16.21 -0.63
N LEU A 84 3.43 -15.38 -1.68
CA LEU A 84 4.49 -15.32 -2.68
C LEU A 84 5.71 -14.54 -2.18
N ALA A 85 5.48 -13.32 -1.69
CA ALA A 85 6.56 -12.42 -1.26
C ALA A 85 6.11 -11.50 -0.11
N ALA A 86 7.07 -10.97 0.66
CA ALA A 86 6.80 -9.93 1.65
C ALA A 86 8.03 -9.07 1.93
N THR A 87 7.81 -7.82 2.34
CA THR A 87 8.89 -6.98 2.89
C THR A 87 9.28 -7.46 4.30
N ALA A 88 10.39 -6.95 4.82
CA ALA A 88 10.65 -7.05 6.26
C ALA A 88 9.55 -6.33 7.06
N PHE A 89 9.32 -6.78 8.29
CA PHE A 89 8.47 -6.06 9.24
C PHE A 89 9.11 -4.73 9.64
N ILE A 90 8.28 -3.72 9.87
CA ILE A 90 8.72 -2.33 10.08
C ILE A 90 8.93 -1.95 11.56
N GLY A 91 9.36 -2.91 12.37
CA GLY A 91 9.89 -2.66 13.72
C GLY A 91 9.06 -3.31 14.82
N ASN A 92 8.29 -2.51 15.54
CA ASN A 92 7.52 -2.94 16.72
C ASN A 92 6.03 -3.00 16.39
N ARG A 93 5.26 -3.73 17.21
CA ARG A 93 3.79 -3.71 17.22
C ARG A 93 3.25 -2.28 17.07
N HIS A 94 2.16 -2.13 16.31
CA HIS A 94 1.51 -0.84 16.00
C HIS A 94 2.34 0.10 15.12
N ARG A 95 3.35 -0.41 14.43
CA ARG A 95 3.92 0.26 13.26
C ARG A 95 3.16 -0.20 12.03
N TRP A 96 2.49 0.73 11.36
CA TRP A 96 1.63 0.45 10.22
C TRP A 96 2.13 1.13 8.93
N LEU A 97 1.75 0.60 7.77
CA LEU A 97 2.03 1.18 6.47
C LEU A 97 0.75 1.26 5.63
N ALA A 98 0.69 2.24 4.75
CA ALA A 98 -0.48 2.53 3.93
C ALA A 98 -0.15 2.36 2.45
N PRO A 99 -0.77 1.41 1.73
CA PRO A 99 -0.63 1.31 0.28
C PRO A 99 -1.10 2.60 -0.42
N ALA A 100 -0.37 3.08 -1.42
CA ALA A 100 -0.74 4.21 -2.27
C ALA A 100 -1.17 3.77 -3.68
N GLY A 101 -0.85 2.52 -4.06
CA GLY A 101 -1.24 1.90 -5.32
C GLY A 101 -0.11 1.09 -5.93
N ALA A 102 -0.36 0.52 -7.11
CA ALA A 102 0.66 -0.10 -7.94
C ALA A 102 0.42 0.25 -9.42
N ALA A 103 1.50 0.48 -10.16
CA ALA A 103 1.50 0.76 -11.60
C ALA A 103 2.93 0.61 -12.15
N ASP A 104 3.09 0.59 -13.47
CA ASP A 104 4.40 0.77 -14.12
C ASP A 104 4.84 2.23 -13.94
N LEU A 105 5.54 2.52 -12.85
CA LEU A 105 5.84 3.90 -12.41
C LEU A 105 7.01 4.52 -13.18
N ASP A 106 7.92 3.70 -13.71
CA ASP A 106 9.06 4.16 -14.49
C ASP A 106 8.97 3.89 -16.01
N GLY A 107 7.92 3.20 -16.46
CA GLY A 107 7.62 2.96 -17.87
C GLY A 107 8.44 1.82 -18.48
N ASP A 108 8.94 0.89 -17.66
CA ASP A 108 9.76 -0.24 -18.11
C ASP A 108 8.95 -1.52 -18.40
N GLY A 109 7.63 -1.45 -18.26
CA GLY A 109 6.70 -2.56 -18.49
C GLY A 109 6.51 -3.46 -17.28
N ARG A 110 7.15 -3.18 -16.14
CA ARG A 110 6.94 -3.92 -14.88
C ARG A 110 6.18 -3.06 -13.89
N ILE A 111 5.47 -3.70 -12.96
CA ILE A 111 4.66 -3.00 -11.97
C ILE A 111 5.47 -2.73 -10.70
N GLU A 112 5.43 -1.48 -10.25
CA GLU A 112 5.91 -1.08 -8.94
C GLU A 112 4.75 -0.86 -7.98
N ILE A 113 5.00 -1.13 -6.71
CA ILE A 113 4.10 -0.86 -5.60
C ILE A 113 4.59 0.36 -4.83
N ALA A 114 3.71 1.34 -4.65
CA ALA A 114 3.91 2.50 -3.80
C ALA A 114 3.17 2.33 -2.47
N TYR A 115 3.85 2.60 -1.36
CA TYR A 115 3.24 2.62 -0.02
C TYR A 115 3.97 3.60 0.91
N VAL A 116 3.27 4.15 1.90
CA VAL A 116 3.86 5.01 2.93
C VAL A 116 4.11 4.18 4.19
N GLU A 117 5.37 4.05 4.58
CA GLU A 117 5.77 3.46 5.85
C GLU A 117 5.54 4.45 6.99
N THR A 118 4.78 4.04 8.01
CA THR A 118 4.44 4.83 9.20
C THR A 118 3.89 6.22 8.85
N PRO A 119 2.73 6.32 8.19
CA PRO A 119 2.18 7.58 7.69
C PRO A 119 1.91 8.63 8.78
N HIS A 120 1.84 8.23 10.04
CA HIS A 120 1.66 9.12 11.20
C HIS A 120 2.96 9.53 11.88
N LEU A 121 4.07 8.83 11.58
CA LEU A 121 5.37 8.99 12.25
C LEU A 121 6.46 9.31 11.23
N GLY A 122 7.01 8.28 10.58
CA GLY A 122 8.17 8.42 9.68
C GLY A 122 7.84 9.09 8.35
N ARG A 123 6.61 8.91 7.84
CA ARG A 123 6.13 9.56 6.60
C ARG A 123 7.10 9.32 5.42
N VAL A 124 7.39 8.04 5.19
CA VAL A 124 8.34 7.63 4.15
C VAL A 124 7.60 6.90 3.04
N LEU A 125 7.46 7.54 1.88
CA LEU A 125 7.01 6.87 0.66
C LEU A 125 8.10 5.89 0.24
N LYS A 126 7.74 4.64 0.01
CA LYS A 126 8.61 3.58 -0.47
C LYS A 126 8.04 2.98 -1.74
N ILE A 127 8.94 2.64 -2.66
CA ILE A 127 8.63 1.89 -3.86
C ILE A 127 9.27 0.52 -3.75
N ALA A 128 8.48 -0.52 -4.00
CA ALA A 128 8.95 -1.88 -4.15
C ALA A 128 8.54 -2.44 -5.52
N ARG A 129 9.29 -3.43 -6.00
CA ARG A 129 8.98 -4.21 -7.20
C ARG A 129 9.06 -5.69 -6.85
N LEU A 130 8.16 -6.49 -7.40
CA LEU A 130 8.24 -7.95 -7.30
C LEU A 130 9.31 -8.44 -8.29
N GLU A 131 10.28 -9.20 -7.77
CA GLU A 131 11.37 -9.81 -8.56
C GLU A 131 11.43 -11.29 -8.17
N GLY A 132 10.78 -12.15 -8.96
CA GLY A 132 10.54 -13.54 -8.60
C GLY A 132 9.70 -13.65 -7.33
N ASP A 133 10.23 -14.29 -6.29
CA ASP A 133 9.57 -14.50 -4.99
C ASP A 133 9.89 -13.41 -3.95
N ARG A 134 10.35 -12.24 -4.38
CA ARG A 134 10.86 -11.19 -3.47
C ARG A 134 10.34 -9.81 -3.81
N LEU A 135 9.97 -9.05 -2.77
CA LEU A 135 9.77 -7.60 -2.88
C LEU A 135 11.10 -6.87 -2.67
N VAL A 136 11.60 -6.23 -3.74
CA VAL A 136 12.84 -5.46 -3.73
C VAL A 136 12.51 -3.96 -3.67
N ARG A 137 13.14 -3.23 -2.76
CA ARG A 137 12.98 -1.77 -2.68
C ARG A 137 13.69 -1.10 -3.85
N VAL A 138 12.94 -0.30 -4.61
CA VAL A 138 13.45 0.48 -5.74
C VAL A 138 13.91 1.87 -5.29
N ALA A 139 13.09 2.58 -4.52
CA ALA A 139 13.38 3.94 -4.07
C ALA A 139 12.59 4.31 -2.81
N GLU A 140 12.96 5.42 -2.15
CA GLU A 140 12.19 6.01 -1.05
C GLU A 140 12.33 7.53 -0.99
N ALA A 141 11.32 8.20 -0.42
CA ALA A 141 11.28 9.64 -0.19
C ALA A 141 10.59 9.95 1.14
N ARG A 142 11.14 10.90 1.90
CA ARG A 142 10.62 11.31 3.21
C ARG A 142 9.67 12.51 3.09
N GLY A 143 8.84 12.70 4.11
CA GLY A 143 7.96 13.87 4.24
C GLY A 143 6.63 13.71 3.50
N LEU A 144 6.27 12.48 3.13
CA LEU A 144 5.07 12.15 2.37
C LEU A 144 4.17 11.24 3.21
N THR A 145 2.86 11.52 3.18
CA THR A 145 1.86 10.77 3.93
C THR A 145 0.57 10.68 3.13
N ASN A 146 -0.22 9.66 3.41
CA ASN A 146 -1.48 9.42 2.72
C ASN A 146 -2.55 8.90 3.69
N HIS A 147 -2.33 9.03 5.00
CA HIS A 147 -3.28 8.54 5.99
C HIS A 147 -3.16 9.27 7.33
N ARG A 148 -4.31 9.61 7.93
CA ARG A 148 -4.43 10.18 9.28
C ARG A 148 -4.88 9.09 10.25
N PHE A 149 -4.34 9.08 11.46
CA PHE A 149 -4.61 8.02 12.42
C PHE A 149 -6.08 8.07 12.86
N GLY A 150 -6.75 6.93 12.82
CA GLY A 150 -8.16 6.77 13.16
C GLY A 150 -9.13 7.03 12.01
N GLU A 151 -8.67 7.50 10.85
CA GLU A 151 -9.52 7.72 9.68
C GLU A 151 -9.74 6.41 8.92
N PRO A 152 -10.95 6.12 8.41
CA PRO A 152 -11.25 4.86 7.73
C PRO A 152 -10.79 4.84 6.26
N VAL A 153 -10.10 5.90 5.81
CA VAL A 153 -9.75 6.10 4.40
C VAL A 153 -8.24 6.30 4.27
N ILE A 154 -7.63 5.44 3.45
CA ILE A 154 -6.31 5.66 2.89
C ILE A 154 -6.49 6.65 1.72
N GLU A 155 -5.91 7.82 1.86
CA GLU A 155 -5.99 8.89 0.87
C GLU A 155 -4.89 8.75 -0.20
N GLY A 156 -4.94 9.61 -1.21
CA GLY A 156 -4.02 9.55 -2.35
C GLY A 156 -4.38 8.46 -3.35
N ARG A 157 -3.64 8.43 -4.46
CA ARG A 157 -3.76 7.43 -5.53
C ARG A 157 -2.58 7.55 -6.48
N ILE A 158 -2.47 6.62 -7.42
CA ILE A 158 -1.66 6.82 -8.62
C ILE A 158 -2.58 7.40 -9.70
N ALA A 159 -2.10 8.43 -10.39
CA ALA A 159 -2.78 9.08 -11.52
C ALA A 159 -1.80 9.29 -12.68
N ILE A 160 -2.31 9.47 -13.89
CA ILE A 160 -1.51 9.89 -15.04
C ILE A 160 -1.50 11.41 -15.08
N CYS A 161 -0.39 12.01 -14.66
CA CYS A 161 -0.19 13.45 -14.71
C CYS A 161 0.77 13.81 -15.84
N ALA A 162 0.33 14.67 -16.77
CA ALA A 162 1.10 15.04 -17.96
C ALA A 162 1.67 13.82 -18.72
N GLY A 163 0.84 12.76 -18.86
CA GLY A 163 1.19 11.54 -19.59
C GLY A 163 2.12 10.58 -18.84
N ARG A 164 2.34 10.77 -17.53
CA ARG A 164 3.21 9.90 -16.73
C ARG A 164 2.54 9.45 -15.43
N PRO A 165 2.68 8.17 -15.04
CA PRO A 165 2.29 7.68 -13.72
C PRO A 165 2.92 8.52 -12.60
N THR A 166 2.07 9.00 -11.70
CA THR A 166 2.42 9.92 -10.63
C THR A 166 1.71 9.49 -9.36
N ILE A 167 2.49 9.27 -8.30
CA ILE A 167 1.98 8.91 -6.98
C ILE A 167 1.54 10.20 -6.28
N LEU A 168 0.26 10.33 -6.00
CA LEU A 168 -0.33 11.47 -5.31
C LEU A 168 -0.42 11.16 -3.82
N THR A 169 0.26 11.96 -3.02
CA THR A 169 0.26 11.89 -1.55
C THR A 169 0.14 13.30 -0.97
N ALA A 170 -0.17 13.43 0.32
CA ALA A 170 -0.03 14.69 1.04
C ALA A 170 1.41 14.87 1.52
N ASN A 171 1.85 16.12 1.69
CA ASN A 171 3.06 16.41 2.45
C ASN A 171 2.83 16.22 3.96
N ALA A 172 3.92 16.20 4.74
CA ALA A 172 3.89 15.80 6.15
C ALA A 172 2.96 16.60 7.08
N ASP A 173 2.69 17.87 6.74
CA ASP A 173 1.82 18.77 7.51
C ASP A 173 0.39 18.87 6.93
N TRP A 174 0.08 18.08 5.88
CA TRP A 174 -1.23 18.05 5.22
C TRP A 174 -1.67 19.39 4.64
N THR A 175 -0.74 20.18 4.11
CA THR A 175 -1.06 21.45 3.45
C THR A 175 -1.05 21.36 1.92
N ARG A 176 -0.29 20.42 1.35
CA ARG A 176 -0.08 20.27 -0.10
C ARG A 176 -0.31 18.84 -0.57
N ILE A 177 -0.84 18.69 -1.77
CA ILE A 177 -0.75 17.44 -2.54
C ILE A 177 0.56 17.45 -3.32
N VAL A 178 1.38 16.43 -3.08
CA VAL A 178 2.65 16.20 -3.75
C VAL A 178 2.49 15.05 -4.73
N GLY A 179 2.76 15.34 -6.00
CA GLY A 179 2.91 14.32 -7.03
C GLY A 179 4.35 13.85 -7.12
N THR A 180 4.57 12.55 -6.94
CA THR A 180 5.89 11.93 -6.98
C THR A 180 6.02 11.01 -8.18
N THR A 181 7.04 11.23 -9.01
CA THR A 181 7.37 10.36 -10.15
C THR A 181 8.61 9.53 -9.87
N LEU A 182 8.65 8.31 -10.41
CA LEU A 182 9.84 7.46 -10.44
C LEU A 182 10.55 7.60 -11.79
N ALA A 183 11.88 7.69 -11.76
CA ALA A 183 12.72 7.56 -12.95
C ALA A 183 14.13 7.11 -12.56
N LYS A 184 14.65 6.07 -13.21
CA LYS A 184 16.03 5.57 -13.00
C LYS A 184 16.33 5.31 -11.51
N GLY A 185 15.38 4.68 -10.80
CA GLY A 185 15.49 4.36 -9.37
C GLY A 185 15.48 5.57 -8.43
N LYS A 186 15.02 6.75 -8.89
CA LYS A 186 14.95 7.97 -8.08
C LYS A 186 13.54 8.54 -8.08
N LEU A 187 13.13 9.05 -6.92
CA LEU A 187 11.87 9.76 -6.74
C LEU A 187 12.09 11.27 -6.86
N ALA A 188 11.18 11.93 -7.58
CA ALA A 188 11.09 13.38 -7.65
C ALA A 188 9.68 13.82 -7.30
N GLY A 189 9.54 14.60 -6.22
CA GLY A 189 8.27 15.15 -5.77
C GLY A 189 8.07 16.58 -6.28
N ARG A 190 6.84 16.92 -6.66
CA ARG A 190 6.42 18.27 -7.02
C ARG A 190 5.11 18.62 -6.30
N ASP A 191 5.05 19.83 -5.78
CA ASP A 191 3.80 20.42 -5.29
C ASP A 191 2.82 20.62 -6.46
N LEU A 192 1.64 20.02 -6.37
CA LEU A 192 0.62 20.07 -7.42
C LEU A 192 -0.59 20.92 -7.03
N ALA A 193 -1.00 20.91 -5.77
CA ALA A 193 -2.20 21.57 -5.30
C ALA A 193 -2.21 21.77 -3.78
N ALA A 194 -3.08 22.65 -3.28
CA ALA A 194 -3.38 22.70 -1.86
C ALA A 194 -4.18 21.45 -1.45
N TYR A 195 -3.87 20.87 -0.29
CA TYR A 195 -4.70 19.83 0.30
C TYR A 195 -5.95 20.46 0.93
N MET A 196 -7.13 20.00 0.53
CA MET A 196 -8.43 20.51 1.02
C MET A 196 -9.34 19.37 1.52
N GLY A 197 -8.75 18.25 1.91
CA GLY A 197 -9.44 17.00 2.26
C GLY A 197 -9.34 15.93 1.17
N PRO A 198 -9.84 14.71 1.42
CA PRO A 198 -9.65 13.55 0.53
C PRO A 198 -10.03 13.79 -0.93
N ALA A 199 -11.16 14.47 -1.18
CA ALA A 199 -11.64 14.75 -2.54
C ALA A 199 -10.73 15.69 -3.37
N SER A 200 -9.73 16.33 -2.75
CA SER A 200 -8.76 17.15 -3.48
C SER A 200 -7.78 16.34 -4.33
N PHE A 201 -7.60 15.04 -4.03
CA PHE A 201 -6.78 14.12 -4.85
C PHE A 201 -7.40 13.81 -6.23
N ASP A 202 -8.69 14.08 -6.41
CA ASP A 202 -9.41 13.86 -7.68
C ASP A 202 -9.47 15.13 -8.54
N ARG A 203 -8.96 16.26 -8.05
CA ARG A 203 -9.12 17.58 -8.68
C ARG A 203 -7.78 18.28 -8.90
N ILE A 204 -6.83 17.54 -9.47
CA ILE A 204 -5.48 18.05 -9.74
C ILE A 204 -5.36 18.36 -11.23
N THR A 205 -5.11 19.63 -11.55
CA THR A 205 -4.95 20.08 -12.93
C THR A 205 -3.84 19.30 -13.65
N GLY A 206 -4.20 18.67 -14.78
CA GLY A 206 -3.27 17.93 -15.62
C GLY A 206 -3.05 16.47 -15.20
N CYS A 207 -3.84 15.96 -14.25
CA CYS A 207 -3.95 14.54 -13.91
C CYS A 207 -5.33 14.01 -14.32
N ASP A 208 -5.41 12.73 -14.68
CA ASP A 208 -6.66 12.02 -15.02
C ASP A 208 -7.52 11.67 -13.79
#